data_AF-A0A379KEM9-F1
#
_entry.id   AF-A0A379KEM9-F1
#
_cell.length_a   1.000
_cell.length_b   1.000
_cell.length_c   1.000
_cell.angle_alpha   90.00
_cell.angle_beta   90.00
_cell.angle_gamma   90.00
#
_symmetry.space_group_name_H-M   'P 1'
#
loop_
_entity.id
_entity.type
_entity.pdbx_description
1 polymer ?
#
loop_
_entity_poly.entity_id
_entity_poly.type
_entity_poly.pdbx_seq_one_letter_code
_entity_poly.pdbx_strand_id
1 'polypeptide(L)'
;MKKIVPDPPRPLISTPYFTIHSDISPPDAIAHAGQLLRVVVETLDDHCRDHAGEPGLNLLANANHAAYSAYVLIQHAKRRLDDAQDGSRSHEP
;
A
#
# COMPACT_ATOMS: atom_id res chain seq x y z
N MET A 1 23.13 16.55 -46.99
CA MET A 1 21.77 16.70 -46.43
C MET A 1 21.74 16.06 -45.06
N LYS A 2 21.60 16.83 -43.98
CA LYS A 2 21.46 16.24 -42.63
C LYS A 2 20.02 15.77 -42.50
N LYS A 3 19.81 14.45 -42.54
CA LYS A 3 18.50 13.86 -42.22
C LYS A 3 18.14 14.30 -40.81
N ILE A 4 17.05 15.04 -40.65
CA ILE A 4 16.49 15.34 -39.34
C ILE A 4 15.98 14.00 -38.81
N VAL A 5 16.70 13.45 -37.82
CA VAL A 5 16.26 12.28 -37.08
C VAL A 5 15.26 12.81 -36.04
N PRO A 6 14.01 12.33 -36.03
CA PRO A 6 13.08 12.65 -34.96
C PRO A 6 13.70 12.20 -33.64
N ASP A 7 13.75 13.11 -32.66
CA ASP A 7 14.16 12.74 -31.30
C ASP A 7 13.29 11.56 -30.83
N PRO A 8 13.89 10.54 -30.20
CA PRO A 8 13.13 9.39 -29.72
C PRO A 8 12.05 9.86 -28.75
N PRO A 9 10.83 9.27 -28.79
CA PRO A 9 9.76 9.64 -27.90
C PRO A 9 10.23 9.44 -26.46
N ARG A 10 10.38 10.55 -25.73
CA ARG A 10 10.64 10.51 -24.31
C ARG A 10 9.35 9.99 -23.67
N PRO A 11 9.37 8.88 -22.92
CA PRO A 11 8.20 8.53 -22.12
C PRO A 11 7.94 9.72 -21.18
N LEU A 12 6.82 10.42 -21.38
CA LEU A 12 6.39 11.51 -20.51
C LEU A 12 6.13 11.04 -19.08
N ILE A 13 6.11 9.73 -18.88
CA ILE A 13 5.87 9.05 -17.62
C ILE A 13 6.98 8.02 -17.46
N SER A 14 8.11 8.44 -16.89
CA SER A 14 9.07 7.53 -16.25
C SER A 14 8.54 7.23 -14.86
N THR A 15 7.55 6.35 -14.74
CA THR A 15 7.02 5.95 -13.44
C THR A 15 7.80 4.74 -12.92
N PRO A 16 8.66 4.91 -11.91
CA PRO A 16 9.42 3.80 -11.36
C PRO A 16 8.48 2.95 -10.53
N TYR A 17 8.18 1.72 -10.98
CA TYR A 17 7.75 0.50 -10.27
C TYR A 17 6.89 0.55 -8.97
N PHE A 18 6.26 1.68 -8.64
CA PHE A 18 5.54 1.91 -7.37
C PHE A 18 4.45 2.99 -7.50
N THR A 19 3.94 3.21 -8.71
CA THR A 19 2.94 4.26 -8.92
C THR A 19 1.57 3.70 -8.63
N ILE A 20 1.05 4.01 -7.44
CA ILE A 20 -0.38 3.96 -7.19
C ILE A 20 -1.02 4.85 -8.25
N HIS A 21 -1.69 4.25 -9.22
CA HIS A 21 -2.32 5.00 -10.28
C HIS A 21 -3.48 5.81 -9.69
N SER A 22 -3.62 7.08 -10.10
CA SER A 22 -4.65 7.98 -9.56
C SER A 22 -6.08 7.60 -9.93
N ASP A 23 -6.25 6.66 -10.86
CA ASP A 23 -7.51 6.08 -11.30
C ASP A 23 -7.93 4.83 -10.50
N ILE A 24 -7.14 4.43 -9.50
CA ILE A 24 -7.48 3.32 -8.61
C ILE A 24 -8.80 3.60 -7.87
N SER A 25 -9.69 2.62 -7.84
CA SER A 25 -10.94 2.76 -7.10
C SER A 25 -10.64 2.86 -5.60
N PRO A 26 -11.44 3.59 -4.79
CA PRO A 26 -11.21 3.65 -3.35
C PRO A 26 -11.15 2.27 -2.66
N PRO A 27 -12.00 1.28 -3.01
CA PRO A 27 -11.87 -0.09 -2.51
C PRO A 27 -10.53 -0.75 -2.86
N ASP A 28 -10.08 -0.62 -4.11
CA ASP A 28 -8.82 -1.19 -4.57
C ASP A 28 -7.62 -0.49 -3.91
N ALA A 29 -7.71 0.83 -3.69
CA ALA A 29 -6.69 1.61 -3.00
C ALA A 29 -6.50 1.14 -1.56
N ILE A 30 -7.60 0.88 -0.86
CA ILE A 30 -7.60 0.38 0.52
C ILE A 30 -7.05 -1.06 0.57
N ALA A 31 -7.44 -1.91 -0.38
CA ALA A 31 -6.88 -3.27 -0.49
C ALA A 31 -5.36 -3.23 -0.74
N HIS A 32 -4.91 -2.35 -1.63
CA HIS A 32 -3.50 -2.20 -1.95
C HIS A 32 -2.70 -1.65 -0.75
N ALA A 33 -3.21 -0.63 -0.06
CA ALA A 33 -2.60 -0.11 1.15
C ALA A 33 -2.48 -1.19 2.25
N GLY A 34 -3.49 -2.06 2.38
CA GLY A 34 -3.46 -3.19 3.30
C GLY A 34 -2.34 -4.19 2.98
N GLN A 35 -2.13 -4.51 1.70
CA GLN A 35 -1.02 -5.38 1.29
C GLN A 35 0.35 -4.76 1.56
N LEU A 36 0.53 -3.47 1.27
CA LEU A 36 1.79 -2.78 1.52
C LEU A 36 2.12 -2.74 3.02
N LEU A 37 1.15 -2.38 3.86
CA LEU A 37 1.35 -2.34 5.31
C LEU A 37 1.59 -3.71 5.92
N ARG A 38 0.95 -4.77 5.39
CA ARG A 38 1.20 -6.13 5.84
C ARG A 38 2.68 -6.50 5.70
N VAL A 39 3.30 -6.22 4.55
CA VAL A 39 4.72 -6.52 4.30
C VAL A 39 5.61 -5.76 5.28
N VAL A 40 5.30 -4.49 5.56
CA VAL A 40 6.05 -3.67 6.52
C VAL A 40 5.95 -4.26 7.94
N VAL A 41 4.75 -4.65 8.37
CA VAL A 41 4.52 -5.26 9.68
C VAL A 41 5.28 -6.57 9.81
N GLU A 42 5.15 -7.48 8.85
CA GLU A 42 5.84 -8.78 8.88
C GLU A 42 7.37 -8.57 8.94
N THR A 43 7.91 -7.65 8.14
CA THR A 43 9.36 -7.35 8.13
C THR A 43 9.85 -6.76 9.45
N LEU A 44 9.08 -5.84 10.04
CA LEU A 44 9.44 -5.21 11.32
C LEU A 44 9.33 -6.21 12.47
N ASP A 45 8.33 -7.08 12.47
CA ASP A 45 8.13 -8.10 13.49
C ASP A 45 9.27 -9.12 13.48
N ASP A 46 9.64 -9.63 12.29
CA ASP A 46 10.77 -10.54 12.13
C ASP A 46 12.08 -9.88 12.56
N HIS A 47 12.33 -8.63 12.14
CA HIS A 47 13.51 -7.90 12.56
C HIS A 47 13.57 -7.70 14.09
N CYS A 48 12.45 -7.33 14.72
CA CYS A 48 12.39 -7.15 16.18
C CYS A 48 12.63 -8.46 16.92
N ARG A 49 12.16 -9.59 16.37
CA ARG A 49 12.38 -10.93 16.95
C ARG A 49 13.85 -11.34 16.87
N ASP A 50 14.49 -11.11 15.72
CA ASP A 50 15.87 -11.51 15.48
C ASP A 50 16.89 -10.71 16.30
N HIS A 51 16.59 -9.45 16.63
CA HIS A 51 17.49 -8.53 17.32
C HIS A 51 17.07 -8.26 18.78
N ALA A 52 16.27 -9.15 19.37
CA ALA A 52 15.75 -8.98 20.72
C ALA A 52 16.90 -8.78 21.74
N GLY A 53 16.87 -7.66 22.46
CA GLY A 53 17.88 -7.30 23.47
C GLY A 53 18.97 -6.34 22.97
N GLU A 54 18.98 -5.97 21.69
CA GLU A 54 19.93 -4.99 21.16
C GLU A 54 19.54 -3.52 21.46
N PRO A 55 20.51 -2.61 21.63
CA PRO A 55 20.24 -1.19 21.78
C PRO A 55 19.57 -0.60 20.53
N GLY A 56 18.47 0.14 20.70
CA GLY A 56 17.74 0.78 19.58
C GLY A 56 16.47 0.06 19.16
N LEU A 57 16.21 -1.15 19.68
CA LEU A 57 15.01 -1.94 19.39
C LEU A 57 13.69 -1.19 19.71
N ASN A 58 13.70 -0.36 20.76
CA ASN A 58 12.50 0.39 21.20
C ASN A 58 11.95 1.32 20.11
N LEU A 59 12.80 1.87 19.24
CA LEU A 59 12.35 2.74 18.13
C LEU A 59 11.61 1.91 17.07
N LEU A 60 12.13 0.73 16.74
CA LEU A 60 11.53 -0.19 15.77
C LEU A 60 10.28 -0.87 16.32
N ALA A 61 10.22 -1.15 17.61
CA ALA A 61 9.04 -1.67 18.27
C ALA A 61 7.85 -0.68 18.19
N ASN A 62 8.12 0.62 18.39
CA ASN A 62 7.09 1.65 18.21
C ASN A 62 6.63 1.77 16.75
N ALA A 63 7.56 1.70 15.80
CA ALA A 63 7.22 1.70 14.37
C ALA A 63 6.37 0.47 13.99
N ASN A 64 6.74 -0.72 14.49
CA ASN A 64 6.00 -1.96 14.27
C ASN A 64 4.56 -1.85 14.82
N HIS A 65 4.42 -1.36 16.05
CA HIS A 65 3.11 -1.16 16.66
C HIS A 65 2.22 -0.19 15.86
N ALA A 66 2.78 0.93 15.39
CA ALA A 66 2.06 1.89 14.57
C ALA A 66 1.64 1.29 13.21
N ALA A 67 2.55 0.56 12.55
CA ALA A 67 2.27 -0.13 11.28
C ALA A 67 1.17 -1.18 11.44
N TYR A 68 1.24 -1.98 12.51
CA TYR A 68 0.23 -3.00 12.82
C TYR A 68 -1.15 -2.37 13.09
N SER A 69 -1.18 -1.30 13.86
CA SER A 69 -2.43 -0.57 14.15
C SER A 69 -3.04 0.01 12.87
N ALA A 70 -2.22 0.59 11.99
CA ALA A 70 -2.67 1.10 10.69
C ALA A 70 -3.22 -0.02 9.80
N TYR A 71 -2.55 -1.17 9.75
CA TYR A 71 -3.02 -2.36 9.03
C TYR A 71 -4.40 -2.79 9.51
N VAL A 72 -4.61 -2.91 10.83
CA VAL A 72 -5.91 -3.29 11.41
C VAL A 72 -7.01 -2.29 11.04
N LEU A 73 -6.72 -0.98 11.07
CA LEU A 73 -7.69 0.06 10.67
C LEU A 73 -8.07 -0.04 9.20
N ILE A 74 -7.12 -0.34 8.31
CA ILE A 74 -7.37 -0.53 6.87
C ILE A 74 -8.24 -1.77 6.64
N GLN A 75 -7.94 -2.89 7.30
CA GLN A 75 -8.76 -4.10 7.19
C GLN A 75 -10.20 -3.85 7.67
N HIS A 76 -10.36 -3.07 8.74
CA HIS A 76 -11.68 -2.64 9.22
C HIS A 76 -12.40 -1.76 8.20
N ALA A 77 -11.73 -0.75 7.64
CA ALA A 77 -12.28 0.14 6.62
C ALA A 77 -12.69 -0.63 5.35
N LYS A 78 -11.87 -1.58 4.90
CA LYS A 78 -12.18 -2.46 3.77
C LYS A 78 -13.46 -3.24 4.01
N ARG A 79 -13.58 -3.89 5.17
CA ARG A 79 -14.77 -4.66 5.53
C ARG A 79 -16.04 -3.80 5.54
N ARG A 80 -15.95 -2.59 6.11
CA ARG A 80 -17.06 -1.62 6.11
C ARG A 80 -17.50 -1.22 4.70
N LEU A 81 -16.57 -1.10 3.76
CA LEU A 81 -16.88 -0.79 2.36
C LEU A 81 -17.52 -1.98 1.64
N ASP A 82 -16.96 -3.18 1.82
CA ASP A 82 -17.51 -4.41 1.26
C ASP A 82 -18.97 -4.60 1.71
N ASP A 83 -19.25 -4.44 3.01
CA ASP A 83 -20.60 -4.53 3.58
C ASP A 83 -21.57 -3.48 2.98
N ALA A 84 -21.10 -2.27 2.70
CA ALA A 84 -21.91 -1.20 2.12
C ALA A 84 -22.24 -1.45 0.64
N GLN A 85 -21.31 -2.05 -0.11
CA GLN A 85 -21.51 -2.42 -1.51
C GLN A 85 -22.51 -3.57 -1.65
N ASP A 86 -22.46 -4.57 -0.77
CA ASP A 86 -23.41 -5.69 -0.77
C ASP A 86 -24.83 -5.26 -0.38
N GLY A 87 -24.97 -4.36 0.59
CA GLY A 87 -26.26 -3.77 0.94
C GLY A 87 -26.88 -2.95 -0.19
N SER A 88 -26.05 -2.30 -1.02
CA SER A 88 -26.52 -1.49 -2.16
C SER A 88 -26.99 -2.36 -3.33
N ARG A 89 -26.29 -3.48 -3.60
CA ARG A 89 -26.67 -4.46 -4.64
C ARG A 89 -27.97 -5.20 -4.34
N SER A 90 -28.36 -5.27 -3.07
CA SER A 90 -29.59 -5.94 -2.63
C SER A 90 -30.86 -5.09 -2.85
N HIS A 91 -30.72 -3.85 -3.35
CA HIS A 91 -31.81 -2.89 -3.48
C HIS A 91 -32.09 -2.43 -4.93
N GLU A 92 -31.48 -3.08 -5.92
CA GLU A 92 -31.75 -2.81 -7.35
C GLU A 92 -32.77 -3.85 -7.89
N PRO A 93 -33.98 -3.43 -8.34
CA PRO A 93 -35.04 -4.32 -8.84
C PRO A 93 -34.85 -4.77 -10.30
#